data_AF-A0A699XM01-F1
#
_entry.id   AF-A0A699XM01-F1
#
_cell.length_a   1.000
_cell.length_b   1.000
_cell.length_c   1.000
_cell.angle_alpha   90.00
_cell.angle_beta   90.00
_cell.angle_gamma   90.00
#
_symmetry.space_group_name_H-M   'P 1'
#
loop_
_entity.id
_entity.type
_entity.pdbx_description
1 polymer ?
#
loop_
_entity_poly.entity_id
_entity_poly.type
_entity_poly.pdbx_seq_one_letter_code
_entity_poly.pdbx_strand_id
1 'polypeptide(L)' 'MNPYWDQDARGCLLGLSPDHGRAQIYRAVLEGIALEQAVATQRMVQATGEPVNTFVAIGGGAASRLWCQIIADITDRPVI' A
#
# COMPACT_ATOMS: atom_id res chain seq x y z
N MET A 1 4.16 -6.97 7.51
CA MET A 1 5.30 -7.65 8.18
C MET A 1 6.03 -8.51 7.16
N ASN A 2 7.11 -7.99 6.56
CA ASN A 2 8.28 -8.78 6.12
C ASN A 2 9.46 -7.86 5.70
N PRO A 3 10.49 -7.69 6.54
CA PRO A 3 10.26 -7.51 7.95
C PRO A 3 11.12 -6.38 8.50
N TYR A 4 10.44 -5.33 8.97
CA TYR A 4 11.06 -4.43 9.93
C TYR A 4 11.37 -5.14 11.26
N TRP A 5 10.77 -6.32 11.54
CA TRP A 5 10.95 -7.15 12.75
C TRP A 5 10.90 -6.39 14.08
N ASP A 6 10.16 -5.30 14.11
CA ASP A 6 10.09 -4.43 15.27
C ASP A 6 8.90 -4.85 16.16
N GLN A 7 9.21 -5.36 17.36
CA GLN A 7 8.21 -5.76 18.36
C GLN A 7 7.61 -4.55 19.09
N ASP A 8 8.31 -3.43 19.08
CA ASP A 8 7.89 -2.19 19.73
C ASP A 8 7.01 -1.33 18.80
N ALA A 9 6.96 -1.64 17.50
CA ALA A 9 6.13 -0.94 16.53
C ALA A 9 4.64 -0.94 16.91
N ARG A 10 3.98 0.21 16.74
CA ARG A 10 2.54 0.40 16.96
C ARG A 10 1.91 1.14 15.78
N GLY A 11 0.62 0.93 15.58
CA GLY A 11 -0.14 1.70 14.58
C GLY A 11 -0.14 3.18 14.94
N CYS A 12 0.10 4.03 13.96
CA CYS A 12 0.07 5.48 14.13
C CYS A 12 -0.63 6.16 12.94
N LEU A 13 -1.24 7.31 13.21
CA LEU A 13 -1.71 8.25 12.21
C LEU A 13 -0.87 9.52 12.36
N LEU A 14 -0.22 9.94 11.27
CA LEU A 14 0.68 11.09 11.27
C LEU A 14 0.07 12.21 10.41
N GLY A 15 0.33 13.47 10.77
CA GLY A 15 -0.10 14.63 9.98
C GLY A 15 -1.59 15.00 10.10
N LEU A 16 -2.26 14.63 11.20
CA LEU A 16 -3.65 15.02 11.44
C LEU A 16 -3.80 16.54 11.65
N SER A 17 -4.88 17.11 11.11
CA SER A 17 -5.30 18.50 11.28
C SER A 17 -6.83 18.54 11.49
N PRO A 18 -7.40 19.66 11.97
CA PRO A 18 -8.85 19.80 12.13
C PRO A 18 -9.67 19.61 10.85
N ASP A 19 -9.05 19.77 9.67
CA ASP A 19 -9.71 19.60 8.38
C ASP A 19 -9.83 18.12 7.96
N HIS A 20 -9.14 17.22 8.65
CA HIS A 20 -9.18 15.79 8.35
C HIS A 20 -10.39 15.12 9.02
N GLY A 21 -11.21 14.46 8.19
CA GLY A 21 -12.35 13.65 8.63
C GLY A 21 -12.17 12.17 8.34
N ARG A 22 -13.28 11.42 8.50
CA ARG A 22 -13.32 9.96 8.31
C ARG A 22 -12.85 9.52 6.92
N ALA A 23 -13.17 10.30 5.88
CA ALA A 23 -12.81 9.97 4.51
C ALA A 23 -11.28 10.02 4.29
N GLN A 24 -10.62 11.05 4.82
CA GLN A 24 -9.18 11.22 4.73
C GLN A 24 -8.46 10.14 5.54
N ILE A 25 -8.95 9.82 6.75
CA ILE A 25 -8.40 8.72 7.55
C ILE A 25 -8.54 7.38 6.81
N TYR A 26 -9.72 7.10 6.25
CA TYR A 26 -9.94 5.87 5.48
C TYR A 26 -8.99 5.78 4.28
N ARG A 27 -8.84 6.87 3.52
CA ARG A 27 -7.91 6.94 2.39
C ARG A 27 -6.46 6.76 2.84
N ALA A 28 -6.05 7.36 3.95
CA ALA A 28 -4.69 7.21 4.49
C ALA A 28 -4.39 5.76 4.89
N VAL A 29 -5.37 5.03 5.45
CA VAL A 29 -5.22 3.60 5.76
C VAL A 29 -5.03 2.79 4.49
N LEU A 30 -5.83 3.06 3.45
CA LEU A 30 -5.65 2.45 2.15
C LEU A 30 -4.23 2.75 1.63
N GLU A 31 -3.87 4.02 1.43
CA GLU A 31 -2.56 4.41 0.91
C GLU A 31 -1.39 3.79 1.72
N GLY A 32 -1.50 3.71 3.05
CA GLY A 32 -0.50 3.06 3.90
C GLY A 32 -0.27 1.58 3.56
N ILE A 33 -1.32 0.82 3.26
CA ILE A 33 -1.21 -0.58 2.84
C ILE A 33 -0.51 -0.68 1.47
N ALA A 34 -0.78 0.25 0.55
CA ALA A 34 -0.23 0.24 -0.80
C ALA A 34 1.25 0.65 -0.79
N LEU A 35 1.62 1.60 0.06
CA LEU A 35 3.01 1.99 0.30
C LEU A 35 3.84 0.81 0.82
N GLU A 36 3.32 0.07 1.80
CA GLU A 36 3.98 -1.15 2.29
C GLU A 36 4.14 -2.20 1.17
N GLN A 37 3.13 -2.36 0.31
CA GLN A 37 3.22 -3.26 -0.84
C GLN A 37 4.31 -2.80 -1.83
N ALA A 38 4.41 -1.50 -2.12
CA ALA A 38 5.45 -0.95 -3.00
C ALA A 38 6.86 -1.19 -2.44
N VAL A 39 7.06 -0.96 -1.14
CA VAL A 39 8.36 -1.23 -0.47
C VAL A 39 8.70 -2.71 -0.55
N ALA A 40 7.75 -3.60 -0.25
CA ALA A 40 7.97 -5.04 -0.32
C ALA A 40 8.32 -5.49 -1.75
N THR A 41 7.59 -5.01 -2.76
CA THR A 41 7.87 -5.30 -4.16
C THR A 41 9.24 -4.78 -4.58
N GLN A 42 9.60 -3.55 -4.22
CA GLN A 42 10.92 -3.00 -4.55
C GLN A 42 12.06 -3.83 -3.95
N ARG A 43 11.95 -4.23 -2.68
CA ARG A 43 12.93 -5.10 -2.02
C ARG A 43 13.05 -6.45 -2.69
N MET A 44 11.91 -7.03 -3.10
CA MET A 44 11.91 -8.29 -3.84
C MET A 44 12.63 -8.16 -5.18
N VAL A 45 12.31 -7.16 -6.00
CA VAL A 45 12.98 -6.90 -7.29
C VAL A 45 14.48 -6.69 -7.09
N GLN A 46 14.89 -5.97 -6.05
CA GLN A 46 16.31 -5.78 -5.73
C GLN A 46 17.02 -7.08 -5.35
N ALA A 47 16.35 -7.97 -4.62
CA ALA A 47 16.93 -9.23 -4.17
C ALA A 47 16.99 -10.30 -5.27
N THR A 48 16.02 -10.30 -6.19
CA THR A 48 15.91 -11.34 -7.22
C THR A 48 16.42 -10.90 -8.59
N GLY A 49 16.47 -9.59 -8.86
CA GLY A 49 16.71 -9.04 -10.20
C GLY A 49 15.52 -9.15 -11.15
N GLU A 50 14.40 -9.73 -10.70
CA GLU A 50 13.23 -9.99 -11.54
C GLU A 50 12.20 -8.85 -11.41
N PRO A 51 11.82 -8.18 -12.52
CA PRO A 51 10.87 -7.08 -12.46
C PRO A 51 9.43 -7.58 -12.22
N VAL A 52 8.70 -6.85 -11.39
CA VAL A 52 7.23 -6.98 -11.30
C VAL A 52 6.61 -5.98 -12.26
N ASN A 53 5.81 -6.45 -13.22
CA ASN A 53 5.19 -5.61 -14.24
C ASN A 53 3.71 -5.34 -13.98
N THR A 54 3.03 -6.21 -13.22
CA THR A 54 1.58 -6.14 -13.01
C THR A 54 1.23 -6.65 -11.62
N PHE A 55 0.21 -6.06 -11.01
CA PHE A 55 -0.44 -6.58 -9.81
C PHE A 55 -1.76 -7.25 -10.17
N VAL A 56 -2.04 -8.40 -9.58
CA VAL A 56 -3.35 -9.06 -9.70
C VAL A 56 -4.10 -8.85 -8.39
N ALA A 57 -5.19 -8.09 -8.43
CA ALA A 57 -6.03 -7.83 -7.28
C ALA A 57 -7.01 -8.98 -7.07
N ILE A 58 -7.01 -9.58 -5.88
CA ILE A 58 -7.92 -10.67 -5.52
C ILE A 58 -8.66 -10.38 -4.21
N GLY A 59 -9.78 -11.07 -3.99
CA GLY A 59 -10.60 -10.95 -2.79
C GLY A 59 -11.45 -9.68 -2.75
N GLY A 60 -12.02 -9.37 -1.58
CA GLY A 60 -12.98 -8.26 -1.44
C GLY A 60 -12.42 -6.88 -1.80
N GLY A 61 -11.10 -6.67 -1.60
CA GLY A 61 -10.43 -5.42 -1.98
C GLY A 61 -10.44 -5.15 -3.48
N ALA A 62 -10.43 -6.20 -4.30
CA ALA A 62 -10.45 -6.09 -5.76
C ALA A 62 -11.76 -5.49 -6.30
N ALA A 63 -12.85 -5.54 -5.53
CA ALA A 63 -14.10 -4.88 -5.89
C ALA A 63 -14.06 -3.35 -5.74
N SER A 64 -13.06 -2.81 -5.03
CA SER A 64 -12.91 -1.37 -4.83
C SER A 64 -12.04 -0.74 -5.93
N ARG A 65 -12.69 -0.05 -6.88
CA ARG A 65 -11.99 0.69 -7.95
C ARG A 65 -10.99 1.71 -7.41
N LEU A 66 -11.37 2.43 -6.35
CA LEU A 66 -10.49 3.38 -5.68
C LEU A 66 -9.23 2.67 -5.18
N TRP A 67 -9.39 1.50 -4.58
CA TRP A 67 -8.26 0.79 -3.99
C TRP A 67 -7.30 0.24 -5.04
N CYS A 68 -7.83 -0.37 -6.11
CA CYS A 68 -7.02 -0.81 -7.24
C CYS A 68 -6.26 0.37 -7.87
N GLN A 69 -6.88 1.54 -7.99
CA GLN A 69 -6.20 2.72 -8.52
C GLN A 69 -5.08 3.21 -7.60
N ILE A 70 -5.30 3.26 -6.28
CA ILE A 70 -4.26 3.67 -5.33
C ILE A 70 -3.03 2.75 -5.41
N ILE A 71 -3.24 1.43 -5.50
CA ILE A 71 -2.14 0.48 -5.68
C ILE A 71 -1.42 0.76 -7.01
N ALA A 72 -2.18 0.95 -8.10
CA ALA A 72 -1.60 1.21 -9.41
C ALA A 72 -0.73 2.47 -9.41
N ASP A 73 -1.22 3.56 -8.83
CA ASP A 73 -0.53 4.85 -8.76
C ASP A 73 0.74 4.77 -7.91
N ILE A 74 0.65 4.16 -6.72
CA ILE A 74 1.79 4.09 -5.79
C ILE A 74 2.86 3.13 -6.30
N THR A 75 2.46 2.04 -6.95
CA THR A 75 3.40 1.05 -7.46
C THR A 75 3.84 1.35 -8.90
N ASP A 76 3.30 2.38 -9.54
CA ASP A 76 3.52 2.73 -10.95
C ASP A 76 3.37 1.53 -11.89
N ARG A 77 2.36 0.70 -11.64
CA ARG A 77 2.13 -0.58 -12.34
C ARG A 77 0.64 -0.81 -12.55
N PRO A 78 0.25 -1.45 -13.68
CA PRO A 78 -1.13 -1.85 -13.88
C PRO A 78 -1.61 -2.85 -12.81
N VAL A 79 -2.87 -2.69 -12.41
CA VAL A 79 -3.59 -3.62 -11.53
C VAL A 79 -4.71 -4.26 -12.35
N ILE A 80 -4.79 -5.59 -12.34
CA ILE A 80 -5.82 -6.39 -13.03
C ILE A 80 -6.66 -7.21 -12.06
#